data_AF-A0A2H1G4M8-F1
#
_entry.id   AF-A0A2H1G4M8-F1
#
_cell.length_a   1.000
_cell.length_b   1.000
_cell.length_c   1.000
_cell.angle_alpha   90.00
_cell.angle_beta   90.00
_cell.angle_gamma   90.00
#
_symmetry.space_group_name_H-M   'P 1'
#
loop_
_entity.id
_entity.type
_entity.pdbx_description
1 polymer ?
#
loop_
_entity_poly.entity_id
_entity_poly.type
_entity_poly.pdbx_seq_one_letter_code
_entity_poly.pdbx_strand_id
1 'polypeptide(L)'
;MLSVMAELVKRLESPMVIVRVGQGSGAKDFRVPQDVLCACSTWFTNALKADRFVEGQTRHIRLPEDSVSTFEAFVAFAYEGRLSFTLANTLARGDDFQYALDIWNFGEKYMLPHLQDAAVISACIFLNEDNVPFDTLGRCFDLAATETSPFRIIIADYAVHRMSRGGEHIGIAVEQHLGGCSGFLRAFHSSQKASGDLAKIEFPRYRTPARAGKQLFKTKGDGETWREGEDKIWTQASKWDPTSSVECGGCGLYSTSRFEGLAQCRTCDKLASCNCDQEQWFITCRECESSND
;
A
#
# COMPACT_ATOMS: atom_id res chain seq x y z
N MET A 1 -16.63 -12.05 23.36
CA MET A 1 -15.86 -11.67 22.16
C MET A 1 -14.51 -12.37 22.29
N LEU A 2 -14.09 -13.16 21.30
CA LEU A 2 -12.75 -13.76 21.32
C LEU A 2 -11.71 -12.65 21.18
N SER A 3 -10.54 -12.80 21.81
CA SER A 3 -9.43 -11.89 21.54
C SER A 3 -8.95 -12.07 20.09
N VAL A 4 -8.29 -11.04 19.53
CA VAL A 4 -7.67 -11.09 18.19
C VAL A 4 -6.76 -12.32 18.04
N MET A 5 -6.01 -12.64 19.10
CA MET A 5 -5.11 -13.79 19.13
C MET A 5 -5.88 -15.11 19.08
N ALA A 6 -6.98 -15.23 19.85
CA ALA A 6 -7.82 -16.43 19.84
C ALA A 6 -8.55 -16.62 18.49
N GLU A 7 -8.95 -15.53 17.84
CA GLU A 7 -9.56 -15.56 16.52
C GLU A 7 -8.55 -15.96 15.43
N LEU A 8 -7.30 -15.50 15.51
CA LEU A 8 -6.22 -15.97 14.64
C LEU A 8 -6.00 -17.48 14.80
N VAL A 9 -5.84 -17.96 16.04
CA VAL A 9 -5.66 -19.41 16.32
C VAL A 9 -6.79 -20.22 15.71
N LYS A 10 -8.04 -19.81 15.93
CA LYS A 10 -9.21 -20.48 15.35
C LYS A 10 -9.17 -20.56 13.82
N ARG A 11 -8.73 -19.49 13.13
CA ARG A 11 -8.59 -19.50 11.67
C ARG A 11 -7.49 -20.45 11.19
N LEU A 12 -6.41 -20.58 11.95
CA LEU A 12 -5.31 -21.51 11.64
C LEU A 12 -5.72 -22.98 11.79
N GLU A 13 -6.69 -23.27 12.65
CA GLU A 13 -7.26 -24.60 12.85
C GLU A 13 -8.29 -24.99 11.77
N SER A 14 -8.67 -24.06 10.90
CA SER A 14 -9.62 -24.32 9.81
C SER A 14 -9.07 -25.31 8.77
N PRO A 15 -9.93 -25.99 7.99
CA PRO A 15 -9.47 -26.94 7.01
C PRO A 15 -8.54 -26.32 5.96
N MET A 16 -7.51 -27.07 5.57
CA MET A 16 -6.56 -26.62 4.55
C MET A 16 -7.19 -26.62 3.16
N VAL A 17 -6.94 -25.55 2.41
CA VAL A 17 -7.21 -25.41 0.99
C VAL A 17 -5.90 -25.49 0.24
N ILE A 18 -5.88 -26.24 -0.86
CA ILE A 18 -4.76 -26.26 -1.80
C ILE A 18 -5.04 -25.22 -2.87
N VAL A 19 -4.16 -24.23 -3.01
CA VAL A 19 -4.23 -23.23 -4.07
C VAL A 19 -3.06 -23.45 -5.01
N ARG A 20 -3.35 -23.91 -6.23
CA ARG A 20 -2.36 -24.11 -7.29
C ARG A 20 -2.24 -22.86 -8.14
N VAL A 21 -1.08 -22.20 -8.11
CA VAL A 21 -0.82 -20.93 -8.80
C VAL A 21 0.17 -21.15 -9.94
N GLY A 22 -0.05 -20.50 -11.08
CA GLY A 22 0.81 -20.60 -12.27
C GLY A 22 0.52 -21.81 -13.17
N GLN A 23 1.28 -21.92 -14.26
CA GLN A 23 1.13 -22.95 -15.29
C GLN A 23 2.36 -23.86 -15.43
N GLY A 24 2.14 -25.07 -15.95
CA GLY A 24 3.20 -26.00 -16.31
C GLY A 24 4.13 -26.37 -15.15
N SER A 25 5.44 -26.40 -15.44
CA SER A 25 6.50 -26.69 -14.46
C SER A 25 6.76 -25.55 -13.48
N GLY A 26 6.30 -24.33 -13.77
CA GLY A 26 6.40 -23.18 -12.87
C GLY A 26 5.25 -23.07 -11.87
N ALA A 27 4.26 -23.97 -11.95
CA ALA A 27 3.12 -23.96 -11.04
C ALA A 27 3.52 -24.44 -9.64
N LYS A 28 2.96 -23.79 -8.61
CA LYS A 28 3.21 -24.11 -7.20
C LYS A 28 1.91 -24.31 -6.45
N ASP A 29 1.88 -25.34 -5.61
CA ASP A 29 0.76 -25.62 -4.71
C ASP A 29 1.02 -24.99 -3.34
N PHE A 30 0.10 -24.14 -2.90
CA PHE A 30 0.09 -23.52 -1.58
C PHE A 30 -0.96 -24.20 -0.70
N ARG A 31 -0.64 -24.45 0.57
CA ARG A 31 -1.58 -25.02 1.53
C ARG A 31 -1.89 -23.96 2.57
N VAL A 32 -3.11 -23.40 2.53
CA VAL A 32 -3.52 -22.27 3.37
C VAL A 32 -4.83 -22.64 4.09
N PRO A 33 -4.98 -22.33 5.39
CA PRO A 33 -6.25 -22.54 6.08
C PRO A 33 -7.39 -21.75 5.39
N GLN A 34 -8.54 -22.39 5.20
CA GLN A 34 -9.71 -21.81 4.53
C GLN A 34 -10.11 -20.47 5.14
N ASP A 35 -10.20 -20.40 6.46
CA ASP A 35 -10.69 -19.21 7.15
C ASP A 35 -9.68 -18.05 7.09
N VAL A 36 -8.39 -18.33 6.85
CA VAL A 36 -7.39 -17.28 6.57
C VAL A 36 -7.67 -16.63 5.21
N LEU A 37 -7.97 -17.43 4.17
CA LEU A 37 -8.31 -16.91 2.84
C LEU A 37 -9.64 -16.16 2.85
N CYS A 38 -10.68 -16.75 3.44
CA CYS A 38 -12.02 -16.17 3.51
C CYS A 38 -12.06 -14.88 4.30
N ALA A 39 -11.28 -14.77 5.39
CA ALA A 39 -11.19 -13.54 6.16
C ALA A 39 -10.57 -12.36 5.40
N CYS A 40 -9.83 -12.62 4.31
CA CYS A 40 -9.25 -11.56 3.49
C CYS A 40 -10.13 -11.17 2.30
N SER A 41 -11.02 -12.06 1.86
CA SER A 41 -11.70 -11.94 0.55
C SER A 41 -13.08 -12.55 0.53
N THR A 42 -14.04 -11.75 0.08
CA THR A 42 -15.39 -12.23 -0.27
C THR A 42 -15.36 -13.16 -1.49
N TRP A 43 -14.35 -13.07 -2.36
CA TRP A 43 -14.16 -13.99 -3.48
C TRP A 43 -13.85 -15.39 -2.97
N PHE A 44 -12.84 -15.53 -2.09
CA PHE A 44 -12.47 -16.83 -1.51
C PHE A 44 -13.63 -17.41 -0.70
N THR A 45 -14.35 -16.57 0.05
CA THR A 45 -15.57 -16.98 0.78
C THR A 45 -16.63 -17.57 -0.17
N ASN A 46 -16.84 -16.95 -1.32
CA ASN A 46 -17.81 -17.43 -2.31
C ASN A 46 -17.33 -18.68 -3.06
N ALA A 47 -16.05 -18.76 -3.42
CA ALA A 47 -15.45 -19.87 -4.14
C ALA A 47 -15.41 -21.16 -3.28
N LEU A 48 -15.14 -21.01 -1.98
CA LEU A 48 -15.03 -22.12 -1.02
C LEU A 48 -16.35 -22.43 -0.30
N LYS A 49 -17.45 -21.80 -0.72
CA LYS A 49 -18.77 -22.09 -0.17
C LYS A 49 -19.14 -23.53 -0.51
N ALA A 50 -19.47 -24.30 0.53
CA ALA A 50 -19.89 -25.69 0.38
C ALA A 50 -21.06 -25.80 -0.62
N ASP A 51 -21.01 -26.85 -1.44
CA ASP A 51 -22.06 -27.22 -2.39
C ASP A 51 -22.41 -26.19 -3.47
N ARG A 52 -21.57 -25.16 -3.67
CA ARG A 52 -21.76 -24.16 -4.73
C ARG A 52 -20.89 -24.40 -5.96
N PHE A 53 -19.61 -24.64 -5.74
CA PHE A 53 -18.62 -24.84 -6.81
C PHE A 53 -17.72 -26.05 -6.51
N VAL A 54 -17.02 -26.54 -7.54
CA VAL A 54 -16.12 -27.70 -7.39
C VAL A 54 -15.00 -27.42 -6.39
N GLU A 55 -14.58 -26.17 -6.28
CA GLU A 55 -13.58 -25.68 -5.34
C GLU A 55 -14.06 -25.87 -3.88
N GLY A 56 -15.33 -25.60 -3.59
CA GLY A 56 -15.91 -25.80 -2.26
C GLY A 56 -16.01 -27.27 -1.85
N GLN A 57 -16.15 -28.18 -2.83
CA GLN A 57 -16.19 -29.63 -2.60
C GLN A 57 -14.78 -30.24 -2.47
N THR A 58 -13.86 -29.81 -3.35
CA THR A 58 -12.51 -30.39 -3.46
C THR A 58 -11.49 -29.71 -2.57
N ARG A 59 -11.79 -28.50 -2.06
CA ARG A 59 -10.85 -27.60 -1.37
C ARG A 59 -9.59 -27.35 -2.20
N HIS A 60 -9.76 -27.27 -3.52
CA HIS A 60 -8.67 -27.05 -4.46
C HIS A 60 -9.04 -25.90 -5.40
N ILE A 61 -8.26 -24.82 -5.35
CA ILE A 61 -8.40 -23.64 -6.21
C ILE A 61 -7.24 -23.63 -7.21
N ARG A 62 -7.53 -23.32 -8.47
CA ARG A 62 -6.51 -23.19 -9.53
C ARG A 62 -6.47 -21.76 -10.06
N LEU A 63 -5.31 -21.12 -9.96
CA LEU A 63 -5.04 -19.75 -10.38
C LEU A 63 -3.92 -19.76 -11.45
N PRO A 64 -4.17 -20.28 -12.66
CA PRO A 64 -3.12 -20.52 -13.64
C PRO A 64 -2.52 -19.24 -14.22
N GLU A 65 -3.29 -18.17 -14.32
CA GLU A 65 -2.86 -16.89 -14.91
C GLU A 65 -2.11 -16.00 -13.91
N ASP A 66 -2.07 -16.40 -12.64
CA ASP A 66 -1.54 -15.58 -11.56
C ASP A 66 -0.08 -15.94 -11.26
N SER A 67 0.66 -14.91 -10.86
CA SER A 67 2.07 -15.04 -10.50
C SER A 67 2.21 -15.72 -9.13
N VAL A 68 3.12 -16.70 -9.07
CA VAL A 68 3.49 -17.38 -7.82
C VAL A 68 3.98 -16.38 -6.78
N SER A 69 4.81 -15.42 -7.19
CA SER A 69 5.36 -14.40 -6.27
C SER A 69 4.28 -13.45 -5.75
N THR A 70 3.29 -13.08 -6.56
CA THR A 70 2.19 -12.24 -6.11
C THR A 70 1.30 -12.96 -5.10
N PHE A 71 1.05 -14.26 -5.32
CA PHE A 71 0.34 -15.08 -4.35
C PHE A 71 1.13 -15.28 -3.04
N GLU A 72 2.46 -15.41 -3.12
CA GLU A 72 3.33 -15.45 -1.93
C GLU A 72 3.21 -14.17 -1.10
N ALA A 73 3.24 -12.99 -1.73
CA ALA A 73 3.03 -11.72 -1.05
C ALA A 73 1.64 -11.64 -0.40
N PHE A 74 0.59 -12.10 -1.08
CA PHE A 74 -0.75 -12.18 -0.48
C PHE A 74 -0.76 -13.11 0.74
N VAL A 75 -0.17 -14.31 0.66
CA VAL A 75 -0.13 -15.22 1.80
C VAL A 75 0.63 -14.59 2.96
N ALA A 76 1.82 -14.01 2.73
CA ALA A 76 2.58 -13.31 3.77
C ALA A 76 1.75 -12.18 4.40
N PHE A 77 1.10 -11.35 3.57
CA PHE A 77 0.19 -10.30 4.03
C PHE A 77 -0.98 -10.85 4.86
N ALA A 78 -1.56 -11.98 4.48
CA ALA A 78 -2.67 -12.59 5.22
C ALA A 78 -2.27 -13.00 6.65
N TYR A 79 -1.00 -13.34 6.89
CA TYR A 79 -0.48 -13.66 8.21
C TYR A 79 0.06 -12.44 8.97
N GLU A 80 0.76 -11.53 8.29
CA GLU A 80 1.49 -10.43 8.93
C GLU A 80 0.72 -9.10 8.94
N GLY A 81 -0.30 -8.95 8.10
CA GLY A 81 -1.02 -7.70 7.90
C GLY A 81 -0.23 -6.61 7.16
N ARG A 82 0.94 -6.95 6.60
CA ARG A 82 1.82 -6.00 5.90
C ARG A 82 2.55 -6.65 4.73
N LEU A 83 2.96 -5.82 3.78
CA LEU A 83 3.85 -6.21 2.69
C LEU A 83 5.29 -5.85 3.06
N SER A 84 6.21 -6.77 2.76
CA SER A 84 7.63 -6.59 3.01
C SER A 84 8.37 -6.67 1.68
N PHE A 85 9.09 -5.61 1.34
CA PHE A 85 9.93 -5.54 0.15
C PHE A 85 11.39 -5.60 0.57
N THR A 86 12.21 -6.31 -0.20
CA THR A 86 13.64 -6.35 0.07
C THR A 86 14.24 -5.05 -0.45
N LEU A 87 14.71 -4.18 0.46
CA LEU A 87 15.35 -2.91 0.09
C LEU A 87 16.57 -3.19 -0.80
N ALA A 88 16.41 -2.99 -2.11
CA ALA A 88 17.49 -3.07 -3.07
C ALA A 88 17.71 -1.70 -3.76
N ASN A 89 18.79 -1.61 -4.54
CA ASN A 89 19.28 -0.38 -5.18
C ASN A 89 18.26 0.30 -6.13
N THR A 90 18.62 1.45 -6.72
CA THR A 90 17.72 2.26 -7.58
C THR A 90 17.08 1.52 -8.76
N LEU A 91 17.74 0.52 -9.36
CA LEU A 91 17.12 -0.31 -10.41
C LEU A 91 16.03 -1.22 -9.84
N ALA A 92 16.23 -1.75 -8.65
CA ALA A 92 15.22 -2.56 -7.96
C ALA A 92 13.98 -1.75 -7.57
N ARG A 93 14.06 -0.41 -7.46
CA ARG A 93 12.89 0.44 -7.16
C ARG A 93 11.82 0.42 -8.26
N GLY A 94 12.24 0.35 -9.52
CA GLY A 94 11.31 0.19 -10.64
C GLY A 94 10.58 -1.14 -10.56
N ASP A 95 11.33 -2.21 -10.29
CA ASP A 95 10.80 -3.56 -10.14
C ASP A 95 9.88 -3.68 -8.92
N ASP A 96 10.24 -3.07 -7.78
CA ASP A 96 9.42 -3.01 -6.57
C ASP A 96 8.10 -2.27 -6.82
N PHE A 97 8.13 -1.16 -7.56
CA PHE A 97 6.93 -0.41 -7.92
C PHE A 97 6.00 -1.21 -8.84
N GLN A 98 6.57 -1.88 -9.86
CA GLN A 98 5.81 -2.78 -10.71
C GLN A 98 5.24 -3.97 -9.92
N TYR A 99 6.01 -4.55 -9.01
CA TYR A 99 5.54 -5.66 -8.17
C TYR A 99 4.42 -5.24 -7.23
N ALA A 100 4.48 -4.02 -6.67
CA ALA A 100 3.37 -3.45 -5.92
C ALA A 100 2.11 -3.29 -6.79
N LEU A 101 2.25 -2.89 -8.06
CA LEU A 101 1.11 -2.86 -8.99
C LEU A 101 0.55 -4.26 -9.26
N ASP A 102 1.40 -5.27 -9.44
CA ASP A 102 0.95 -6.64 -9.67
C ASP A 102 0.17 -7.18 -8.46
N ILE A 103 0.61 -6.87 -7.24
CA ILE A 103 -0.11 -7.18 -5.99
C ILE A 103 -1.45 -6.44 -5.94
N TRP A 104 -1.49 -5.18 -6.34
CA TRP A 104 -2.73 -4.41 -6.39
C TRP A 104 -3.73 -4.99 -7.40
N ASN A 105 -3.27 -5.35 -8.60
CA ASN A 105 -4.09 -5.97 -9.64
C ASN A 105 -4.61 -7.35 -9.20
N PHE A 106 -3.80 -8.14 -8.48
CA PHE A 106 -4.26 -9.38 -7.84
C PHE A 106 -5.36 -9.09 -6.81
N GLY A 107 -5.19 -8.03 -6.01
CA GLY A 107 -6.21 -7.62 -5.06
C GLY A 107 -7.52 -7.19 -5.72
N GLU A 108 -7.47 -6.50 -6.85
CA GLU A 108 -8.65 -6.15 -7.65
C GLU A 108 -9.37 -7.42 -8.15
N LYS A 109 -8.61 -8.37 -8.72
CA LYS A 109 -9.14 -9.62 -9.30
C LYS A 109 -9.86 -10.49 -8.25
N TYR A 110 -9.33 -10.54 -7.03
CA TYR A 110 -9.82 -11.40 -5.95
C TYR A 110 -10.51 -10.65 -4.81
N MET A 111 -10.88 -9.39 -5.00
CA MET A 111 -11.59 -8.57 -3.99
C MET A 111 -10.85 -8.56 -2.64
N LEU A 112 -9.58 -8.13 -2.65
CA LEU A 112 -8.71 -8.01 -1.47
C LEU A 112 -8.39 -6.53 -1.18
N PRO A 113 -9.36 -5.72 -0.71
CA PRO A 113 -9.19 -4.26 -0.58
C PRO A 113 -8.02 -3.87 0.33
N HIS A 114 -7.80 -4.58 1.44
CA HIS A 114 -6.69 -4.26 2.35
C HIS A 114 -5.31 -4.59 1.77
N LEU A 115 -5.22 -5.59 0.89
CA LEU A 115 -3.99 -5.87 0.15
C LEU A 115 -3.73 -4.77 -0.88
N GLN A 116 -4.78 -4.26 -1.54
CA GLN A 116 -4.69 -3.13 -2.45
C GLN A 116 -4.22 -1.85 -1.73
N ASP A 117 -4.72 -1.58 -0.53
CA ASP A 117 -4.27 -0.46 0.29
C ASP A 117 -2.77 -0.57 0.62
N ALA A 118 -2.33 -1.74 1.10
CA ALA A 118 -0.92 -1.99 1.42
C ALA A 118 -0.01 -1.83 0.20
N ALA A 119 -0.47 -2.28 -0.98
CA ALA A 119 0.27 -2.14 -2.23
C ALA A 119 0.44 -0.67 -2.65
N VAL A 120 -0.62 0.15 -2.56
CA VAL A 120 -0.53 1.57 -2.91
C VAL A 120 0.31 2.35 -1.92
N ILE A 121 0.23 2.04 -0.63
CA ILE A 121 1.10 2.63 0.40
C ILE A 121 2.57 2.36 0.06
N SER A 122 2.90 1.13 -0.31
CA SER A 122 4.26 0.73 -0.70
C SER A 122 4.71 1.49 -1.96
N ALA A 123 3.85 1.55 -2.98
CA ALA A 123 4.12 2.31 -4.21
C ALA A 123 4.38 3.80 -3.95
N CYS A 124 3.63 4.43 -3.04
CA CYS A 124 3.86 5.82 -2.64
C CYS A 124 5.24 6.03 -2.00
N ILE A 125 5.69 5.06 -1.19
CA ILE A 125 7.02 5.11 -0.56
C ILE A 125 8.12 5.03 -1.62
N PHE A 126 7.98 4.18 -2.63
CA PHE A 126 8.95 4.10 -3.73
C PHE A 126 9.02 5.39 -4.55
N LEU A 127 7.89 6.08 -4.76
CA LEU A 127 7.87 7.37 -5.45
C LEU A 127 8.49 8.52 -4.64
N ASN A 128 8.42 8.48 -3.31
CA ASN A 128 8.97 9.53 -2.44
C ASN A 128 10.49 9.71 -2.57
N GLU A 129 11.19 8.67 -2.99
CA GLU A 129 12.64 8.71 -3.21
C GLU A 129 13.03 9.30 -4.59
N ASP A 130 12.05 9.68 -5.42
CA ASP A 130 12.24 10.30 -6.74
C ASP A 130 13.11 9.45 -7.73
N ASN A 131 13.17 8.13 -7.53
CA ASN A 131 14.08 7.23 -8.27
C ASN A 131 13.40 6.21 -9.20
N VAL A 132 12.06 6.25 -9.34
CA VAL A 132 11.37 5.31 -10.24
C VAL A 132 11.50 5.80 -11.70
N PRO A 133 12.04 4.98 -12.62
CA PRO A 133 12.20 5.35 -14.04
C PRO A 133 10.87 5.59 -14.77
N PHE A 134 10.82 6.60 -15.65
CA PHE A 134 9.59 6.95 -16.39
C PHE A 134 9.13 5.87 -17.37
N ASP A 135 10.03 5.09 -17.96
CA ASP A 135 9.69 3.95 -18.80
C ASP A 135 8.92 2.87 -18.00
N THR A 136 9.32 2.66 -16.75
CA THR A 136 8.66 1.74 -15.81
C THR A 136 7.29 2.28 -15.42
N LEU A 137 7.20 3.57 -15.10
CA LEU A 137 5.92 4.23 -14.80
C LEU A 137 4.95 4.16 -15.99
N GLY A 138 5.44 4.32 -17.22
CA GLY A 138 4.66 4.15 -18.45
C GLY A 138 4.04 2.75 -18.55
N ARG A 139 4.88 1.71 -18.40
CA ARG A 139 4.40 0.32 -18.39
C ARG A 139 3.38 0.08 -17.27
N CYS A 140 3.66 0.54 -16.05
CA CYS A 140 2.74 0.42 -14.93
C CYS A 140 1.40 1.14 -15.17
N PHE A 141 1.42 2.30 -15.84
CA PHE A 141 0.19 3.04 -16.14
C PHE A 141 -0.73 2.24 -17.06
N ASP A 142 -0.17 1.62 -18.11
CA ASP A 142 -0.93 0.79 -19.05
C ASP A 142 -1.39 -0.54 -18.42
N LEU A 143 -0.58 -1.13 -17.53
CA LEU A 143 -0.91 -2.39 -16.84
C LEU A 143 -1.90 -2.23 -15.68
N ALA A 144 -2.18 -1.00 -15.22
CA ALA A 144 -3.14 -0.78 -14.15
C ALA A 144 -4.55 -1.19 -14.60
N ALA A 145 -5.14 -2.16 -13.88
CA ALA A 145 -6.32 -2.91 -14.32
C ALA A 145 -7.56 -2.04 -14.61
N THR A 146 -7.69 -0.89 -13.96
CA THR A 146 -8.83 0.03 -14.15
C THR A 146 -8.36 1.46 -14.36
N GLU A 147 -9.13 2.25 -15.11
CA GLU A 147 -8.88 3.70 -15.26
C GLU A 147 -8.94 4.44 -13.92
N THR A 148 -9.64 3.88 -12.93
CA THR A 148 -9.76 4.39 -11.56
C THR A 148 -8.66 3.91 -10.62
N SER A 149 -7.68 3.13 -11.12
CA SER A 149 -6.60 2.63 -10.29
C SER A 149 -5.82 3.78 -9.64
N PRO A 150 -5.57 3.74 -8.32
CA PRO A 150 -4.73 4.72 -7.64
C PRO A 150 -3.33 4.85 -8.25
N PHE A 151 -2.79 3.78 -8.86
CA PHE A 151 -1.50 3.81 -9.56
C PHE A 151 -1.48 4.84 -10.69
N ARG A 152 -2.55 4.92 -11.50
CA ARG A 152 -2.65 5.93 -12.57
C ARG A 152 -2.63 7.35 -12.00
N ILE A 153 -3.23 7.54 -10.84
CA ILE A 153 -3.28 8.85 -10.16
C ILE A 153 -1.90 9.23 -9.62
N ILE A 154 -1.23 8.34 -8.86
CA ILE A 154 0.07 8.66 -8.26
C ILE A 154 1.19 8.77 -9.31
N ILE A 155 1.10 8.04 -10.43
CA ILE A 155 2.01 8.20 -11.58
C ILE A 155 1.84 9.59 -12.22
N ALA A 156 0.59 10.03 -12.41
CA ALA A 156 0.32 11.37 -12.95
C ALA A 156 0.77 12.48 -11.98
N ASP A 157 0.54 12.34 -10.68
CA ASP A 157 1.08 13.24 -9.64
C ASP A 157 2.60 13.30 -9.69
N TYR A 158 3.25 12.15 -9.85
CA TYR A 158 4.71 12.07 -9.96
C TYR A 158 5.22 12.81 -11.19
N ALA A 159 4.61 12.61 -12.36
CA ALA A 159 4.97 13.32 -13.58
C ALA A 159 4.84 14.85 -13.41
N VAL A 160 3.71 15.33 -12.87
CA VAL A 160 3.48 16.77 -12.64
C VAL A 160 4.49 17.34 -11.64
N HIS A 161 4.73 16.65 -10.52
CA HIS A 161 5.68 17.06 -9.50
C HIS A 161 7.13 17.10 -10.02
N ARG A 162 7.53 16.09 -10.80
CA ARG A 162 8.87 16.03 -11.39
C ARG A 162 9.06 17.09 -12.47
N MET A 163 8.04 17.37 -13.28
CA MET A 163 8.10 18.45 -14.29
C MET A 163 8.18 19.85 -13.66
N SER A 164 7.55 20.08 -12.50
CA SER A 164 7.59 21.39 -11.83
C SER A 164 8.94 21.69 -11.14
N ARG A 165 9.70 20.63 -10.81
CA ARG A 165 11.02 20.74 -10.12
C ARG A 165 12.21 20.41 -11.02
N GLY A 166 11.96 19.77 -12.15
CA GLY A 166 12.98 19.31 -13.09
C GLY A 166 13.28 20.32 -14.20
N GLY A 167 14.27 19.99 -15.02
CA GLY A 167 14.54 20.69 -16.28
C GLY A 167 13.73 20.12 -17.44
N GLU A 168 13.89 20.71 -18.63
CA GLU A 168 13.20 20.32 -19.87
C GLU A 168 13.31 18.81 -20.18
N HIS A 169 14.44 18.18 -19.86
CA HIS A 169 14.66 16.74 -20.03
C HIS A 169 13.61 15.86 -19.32
N ILE A 170 13.02 16.32 -18.21
CA ILE A 170 11.94 15.59 -17.53
C ILE A 170 10.65 15.65 -18.34
N GLY A 171 10.33 16.80 -18.93
CA GLY A 171 9.18 16.94 -19.81
C GLY A 171 9.27 16.01 -21.02
N ILE A 172 10.45 15.94 -21.64
CA ILE A 172 10.74 15.02 -22.75
C ILE A 172 10.55 13.57 -22.31
N ALA A 173 11.06 13.17 -21.14
CA ALA A 173 10.90 11.81 -20.63
C ALA A 173 9.43 11.46 -20.34
N VAL A 174 8.65 12.40 -19.79
CA VAL A 174 7.21 12.23 -19.57
C VAL A 174 6.48 12.04 -20.90
N GLU A 175 6.74 12.90 -21.88
CA GLU A 175 6.12 12.78 -23.20
C GLU A 175 6.45 11.45 -23.88
N GLN A 176 7.74 11.08 -23.86
CA GLN A 176 8.24 9.86 -24.50
C GLN A 176 7.66 8.58 -23.89
N HIS A 177 7.54 8.51 -22.56
CA HIS A 177 7.21 7.26 -21.87
C HIS A 177 5.77 7.17 -21.36
N LEU A 178 5.10 8.30 -21.13
CA LEU A 178 3.73 8.36 -20.61
C LEU A 178 2.75 8.99 -21.60
N GLY A 179 3.21 9.86 -22.51
CA GLY A 179 2.33 10.61 -23.43
C GLY A 179 1.47 9.71 -24.33
N GLY A 180 1.96 8.53 -24.69
CA GLY A 180 1.23 7.54 -25.49
C GLY A 180 0.28 6.63 -24.70
N CYS A 181 0.35 6.61 -23.37
CA CYS A 181 -0.43 5.70 -22.54
C CYS A 181 -1.92 6.12 -22.51
N SER A 182 -2.81 5.14 -22.68
CA SER A 182 -4.25 5.43 -22.82
C SER A 182 -4.83 6.03 -21.53
N GLY A 183 -5.37 7.24 -21.64
CA GLY A 183 -5.94 7.98 -20.50
C GLY A 183 -4.92 8.77 -19.69
N PHE A 184 -3.62 8.71 -20.01
CA PHE A 184 -2.59 9.45 -19.27
C PHE A 184 -2.80 10.96 -19.32
N LEU A 185 -3.04 11.56 -20.50
CA LEU A 185 -3.26 13.00 -20.61
C LEU A 185 -4.41 13.50 -19.72
N ARG A 186 -5.49 12.72 -19.60
CA ARG A 186 -6.60 13.04 -18.69
C ARG A 186 -6.17 13.00 -17.23
N ALA A 187 -5.46 11.94 -16.82
CA ALA A 187 -4.93 11.80 -15.47
C ALA A 187 -3.91 12.90 -15.13
N PHE A 188 -3.05 13.26 -16.09
CA PHE A 188 -2.06 14.32 -16.00
C PHE A 188 -2.72 15.68 -15.79
N HIS A 189 -3.69 16.06 -16.64
CA HIS A 189 -4.43 17.32 -16.45
C HIS A 189 -5.19 17.38 -15.12
N SER A 190 -5.81 16.27 -14.70
CA SER A 190 -6.45 16.17 -13.38
C SER A 190 -5.44 16.42 -12.25
N SER A 191 -4.23 15.87 -12.37
CA SER A 191 -3.14 16.03 -11.40
C SER A 191 -2.52 17.43 -11.43
N GLN A 192 -2.42 18.07 -12.61
CA GLN A 192 -2.01 19.47 -12.74
C GLN A 192 -3.01 20.39 -12.02
N LYS A 193 -4.31 20.16 -12.23
CA LYS A 193 -5.35 20.90 -11.51
C LYS A 193 -5.23 20.70 -10.00
N ALA A 194 -5.08 19.45 -9.55
CA ALA A 194 -4.87 19.14 -8.14
C ALA A 194 -3.62 19.83 -7.56
N SER A 195 -2.53 19.94 -8.32
CA SER A 195 -1.33 20.67 -7.90
C SER A 195 -1.56 22.17 -7.69
N GLY A 196 -2.55 22.77 -8.35
CA GLY A 196 -2.93 24.17 -8.17
C GLY A 196 -3.95 24.38 -7.06
N ASP A 197 -4.88 23.43 -6.88
CA ASP A 197 -6.01 23.53 -5.95
C ASP A 197 -5.62 23.08 -4.52
N LEU A 198 -4.76 22.07 -4.38
CA LEU A 198 -4.37 21.49 -3.10
C LEU A 198 -3.32 22.36 -2.39
N ALA A 199 -3.32 22.32 -1.05
CA ALA A 199 -2.27 22.96 -0.28
C ALA A 199 -0.91 22.30 -0.58
N LYS A 200 0.19 23.06 -0.50
CA LYS A 200 1.55 22.58 -0.83
C LYS A 200 1.98 21.31 -0.08
N ILE A 201 1.44 21.07 1.11
CA ILE A 201 1.73 19.86 1.91
C ILE A 201 0.94 18.62 1.43
N GLU A 202 -0.08 18.82 0.61
CA GLU A 202 -1.02 17.78 0.16
C GLU A 202 -0.75 17.31 -1.27
N PHE A 203 0.13 18.03 -1.98
CA PHE A 203 0.60 17.66 -3.31
C PHE A 203 2.13 17.52 -3.34
N PRO A 204 2.66 16.50 -4.02
CA PRO A 204 1.95 15.38 -4.65
C PRO A 204 1.34 14.42 -3.62
N ARG A 205 0.19 13.81 -3.93
CA ARG A 205 -0.60 13.05 -2.95
C ARG A 205 0.17 11.86 -2.38
N TYR A 206 1.03 11.23 -3.17
CA TYR A 206 1.86 10.10 -2.74
C TYR A 206 2.86 10.44 -1.62
N ARG A 207 3.17 11.73 -1.37
CA ARG A 207 4.02 12.14 -0.24
C ARG A 207 3.38 11.95 1.13
N THR A 208 2.08 11.72 1.16
CA THR A 208 1.34 11.37 2.38
C THR A 208 0.63 10.03 2.18
N PRO A 209 1.32 8.87 2.21
CA PRO A 209 0.76 7.57 1.83
C PRO A 209 -0.54 7.22 2.59
N ALA A 210 -0.60 7.47 3.90
CA ALA A 210 -1.79 7.22 4.71
C ALA A 210 -2.99 8.10 4.30
N ARG A 211 -2.73 9.35 3.88
CA ARG A 211 -3.77 10.27 3.41
C ARG A 211 -4.17 9.97 1.97
N ALA A 212 -3.22 9.59 1.12
CA ALA A 212 -3.47 9.09 -0.22
C ALA A 212 -4.36 7.85 -0.18
N GLY A 213 -4.12 6.92 0.75
CA GLY A 213 -5.01 5.79 1.03
C GLY A 213 -6.46 6.25 1.30
N LYS A 214 -6.67 7.20 2.20
CA LYS A 214 -8.03 7.71 2.50
C LYS A 214 -8.68 8.51 1.36
N GLN A 215 -7.89 9.15 0.50
CA GLN A 215 -8.38 10.02 -0.58
C GLN A 215 -8.60 9.30 -1.90
N LEU A 216 -7.75 8.31 -2.20
CA LEU A 216 -7.78 7.55 -3.44
C LEU A 216 -8.70 6.33 -3.34
N PHE A 217 -9.02 5.89 -2.11
CA PHE A 217 -9.89 4.76 -1.87
C PHE A 217 -11.18 5.20 -1.18
N LYS A 218 -12.31 4.81 -1.77
CA LYS A 218 -13.59 4.76 -1.05
C LYS A 218 -13.66 3.38 -0.43
N THR A 219 -13.24 3.21 0.83
CA THR A 219 -13.76 2.10 1.63
C THR A 219 -15.26 2.33 1.73
N LYS A 220 -16.04 1.74 0.80
CA LYS A 220 -17.46 1.53 1.03
C LYS A 220 -17.50 0.64 2.25
N GLY A 221 -17.84 1.26 3.38
CA GLY A 221 -18.07 0.57 4.62
C GLY A 221 -19.28 -0.34 4.45
N ASP A 222 -19.00 -1.58 4.11
CA ASP A 222 -19.86 -2.69 4.49
C ASP A 222 -19.13 -3.30 5.69
N GLY A 223 -19.83 -3.43 6.82
CA GLY A 223 -19.31 -3.75 8.16
C GLY A 223 -18.67 -5.14 8.31
N GLU A 224 -17.80 -5.52 7.38
CA GLU A 224 -16.95 -6.69 7.45
C GLU A 224 -15.75 -6.34 8.32
N THR A 225 -15.78 -6.85 9.55
CA THR A 225 -14.68 -6.80 10.51
C THR A 225 -13.46 -7.50 9.91
N TRP A 226 -12.60 -6.74 9.23
CA TRP A 226 -11.23 -7.16 8.93
C TRP A 226 -10.48 -7.41 10.24
N ARG A 227 -9.38 -8.16 10.19
CA ARG A 227 -8.52 -8.34 11.39
C ARG A 227 -8.14 -6.94 11.89
N GLU A 228 -8.60 -6.55 13.07
CA GLU A 228 -8.02 -5.41 13.79
C GLU A 228 -6.57 -5.79 14.17
N GLY A 229 -5.66 -5.77 13.19
CA GLY A 229 -4.27 -5.43 13.41
C GLY A 229 -4.23 -3.91 13.43
N GLU A 230 -4.70 -3.35 14.54
CA GLU A 230 -4.66 -1.93 14.88
C GLU A 230 -4.91 -0.99 13.69
N ASP A 231 -6.17 -0.62 13.48
CA ASP A 231 -6.52 0.73 13.06
C ASP A 231 -6.11 1.73 14.16
N LYS A 232 -4.82 1.76 14.53
CA LYS A 232 -4.25 2.95 15.16
C LYS A 232 -4.37 4.00 14.10
N ILE A 233 -5.42 4.80 14.27
CA ILE A 233 -5.69 6.06 13.63
C ILE A 233 -4.34 6.77 13.47
N TRP A 234 -3.73 6.65 12.29
CA TRP A 234 -2.58 7.46 11.91
C TRP A 234 -3.10 8.88 11.73
N THR A 235 -3.27 9.58 12.86
CA THR A 235 -3.43 11.02 12.90
C THR A 235 -2.03 11.56 12.82
N GLN A 236 -1.64 11.97 11.62
CA GLN A 236 -0.42 12.76 11.46
C GLN A 236 -0.60 13.99 12.33
N ALA A 237 0.24 14.11 13.36
CA ALA A 237 0.21 15.24 14.27
C ALA A 237 0.51 16.51 13.46
N SER A 238 -0.50 17.29 13.13
CA SER A 238 -0.41 18.49 12.28
C SER A 238 0.56 19.57 12.82
N LYS A 239 1.07 19.38 14.05
CA LYS A 239 1.99 20.25 14.78
C LYS A 239 3.45 19.79 14.82
N TRP A 240 3.83 18.71 14.15
CA TRP A 240 5.20 18.18 14.21
C TRP A 240 5.85 18.13 12.82
N ASP A 241 7.08 18.64 12.72
CA ASP A 241 7.93 18.45 11.55
C ASP A 241 8.79 17.19 11.75
N PRO A 242 8.84 16.27 10.77
CA PRO A 242 9.87 15.25 10.75
C PRO A 242 11.21 15.97 10.56
N THR A 243 12.05 16.00 11.59
CA THR A 243 13.43 16.48 11.41
C THR A 243 14.15 15.52 10.47
N SER A 244 15.06 16.08 9.67
CA SER A 244 15.70 15.48 8.48
C SER A 244 16.51 14.19 8.70
N SER A 245 16.37 13.50 9.83
CA SER A 245 16.86 12.14 10.05
C SER A 245 15.71 11.16 9.81
N VAL A 246 15.76 10.46 8.68
CA VAL A 246 14.79 9.45 8.20
C VAL A 246 14.89 8.14 9.02
N GLU A 247 15.06 8.24 10.34
CA GLU A 247 15.38 7.07 11.20
C GLU A 247 14.41 6.86 12.37
N CYS A 248 13.26 7.55 12.44
CA CYS A 248 12.13 7.04 13.23
C CYS A 248 11.32 6.10 12.33
N GLY A 249 11.53 4.80 12.46
CA GLY A 249 10.78 3.72 11.79
C GLY A 249 9.28 3.64 12.15
N GLY A 250 8.65 4.75 12.55
CA GLY A 250 7.24 4.83 12.91
C GLY A 250 6.30 5.28 11.78
N CYS A 251 6.78 5.66 10.60
CA CYS A 251 5.94 6.22 9.51
C CYS A 251 5.86 5.39 8.22
N GLY A 252 6.22 4.09 8.27
CA GLY A 252 5.80 3.11 7.27
C GLY A 252 6.91 2.24 6.68
N LEU A 253 6.97 0.98 7.14
CA LEU A 253 7.54 -0.23 6.49
C LEU A 253 8.80 -0.94 7.07
N TYR A 254 9.35 -0.51 8.23
CA TYR A 254 10.29 -1.22 9.17
C TYR A 254 11.70 -1.73 8.73
N SER A 255 12.71 -1.57 9.63
CA SER A 255 13.68 -2.59 10.11
C SER A 255 14.51 -2.06 11.30
N THR A 256 14.84 -2.94 12.25
CA THR A 256 15.42 -2.70 13.58
C THR A 256 16.92 -2.38 13.57
N SER A 257 17.31 -1.23 14.13
CA SER A 257 18.45 -1.15 15.06
C SER A 257 18.28 0.08 15.95
N ARG A 258 18.62 -0.04 17.23
CA ARG A 258 18.40 0.96 18.28
C ARG A 258 19.06 2.31 17.98
N PHE A 259 18.45 3.23 17.23
CA PHE A 259 18.87 4.63 17.26
C PHE A 259 17.69 5.59 17.04
N GLU A 260 17.75 6.69 17.79
CA GLU A 260 16.68 7.61 18.12
C GLU A 260 16.31 8.48 16.92
N GLY A 261 15.17 8.21 16.28
CA GLY A 261 14.56 9.21 15.43
C GLY A 261 13.98 10.34 16.29
N LEU A 262 14.41 11.58 16.06
CA LEU A 262 13.87 12.77 16.72
C LEU A 262 12.76 13.38 15.86
N ALA A 263 11.71 13.91 16.49
CA ALA A 263 10.68 14.73 15.86
C ALA A 263 10.66 16.11 16.52
N GLN A 264 10.42 17.19 15.77
CA GLN A 264 10.42 18.57 16.28
C GLN A 264 9.01 19.18 16.33
N CYS A 265 8.64 19.77 17.46
CA CYS A 265 7.36 20.46 17.60
C CYS A 265 7.41 21.83 16.93
N ARG A 266 6.50 22.12 15.99
CA ARG A 266 6.40 23.42 15.29
C ARG A 266 6.01 24.60 16.19
N THR A 267 5.53 24.33 17.40
CA THR A 267 5.05 25.38 18.33
C THR A 267 6.12 25.79 19.34
N CYS A 268 6.97 24.86 19.78
CA CYS A 268 7.96 25.12 20.83
C CYS A 268 9.39 24.68 20.49
N ASP A 269 9.63 24.20 19.27
CA ASP A 269 10.93 23.70 18.77
C ASP A 269 11.58 22.57 19.57
N LYS A 270 10.87 21.97 20.54
CA LYS A 270 11.38 20.83 21.31
C LYS A 270 11.46 19.56 20.45
N LEU A 271 12.55 18.82 20.66
CA LEU A 271 12.81 17.52 20.06
C LEU A 271 12.24 16.42 20.96
N ALA A 272 11.56 15.44 20.36
CA ALA A 272 11.05 14.26 21.03
C ALA A 272 11.62 13.00 20.38
N SER A 273 12.10 12.06 21.19
CA SER A 273 12.52 10.73 20.73
C SER A 273 11.30 9.89 20.32
N CYS A 274 11.39 9.23 19.17
CA CYS A 274 10.44 8.25 18.66
C CYS A 274 10.19 7.14 19.70
N ASN A 275 8.94 6.99 20.16
CA ASN A 275 8.53 5.94 21.10
C ASN A 275 7.38 5.13 20.51
N CYS A 276 7.72 4.31 19.52
CA CYS A 276 6.79 3.47 18.75
C CYS A 276 6.07 2.39 19.56
N ASP A 277 6.42 2.21 20.84
CA ASP A 277 5.84 1.21 21.73
C ASP A 277 4.55 1.66 22.44
N GLN A 278 4.11 2.92 22.27
CA GLN A 278 2.81 3.34 22.82
C GLN A 278 1.82 3.83 21.76
N GLU A 279 0.61 3.32 21.91
CA GLU A 279 -0.52 3.36 20.99
C GLU A 279 -1.06 4.75 20.62
N GLN A 280 -0.67 5.80 21.34
CA GLN A 280 -1.35 7.10 21.34
C GLN A 280 -0.43 8.30 21.06
N TRP A 281 0.79 8.06 20.56
CA TRP A 281 1.77 9.10 20.26
C TRP A 281 1.44 9.74 18.88
N PHE A 282 0.86 10.92 18.66
CA PHE A 282 0.71 12.16 19.42
C PHE A 282 -0.38 13.00 18.72
N ILE A 283 -1.51 13.32 19.35
CA ILE A 283 -2.43 14.38 18.86
C ILE A 283 -1.97 15.77 19.35
N THR A 284 -1.12 15.85 20.39
CA THR A 284 -0.77 17.11 21.09
C THR A 284 0.60 17.06 21.79
N CYS A 285 1.40 18.14 21.73
CA CYS A 285 2.65 18.29 22.48
C CYS A 285 2.37 18.59 23.96
N ARG A 286 2.82 17.76 24.90
CA ARG A 286 2.51 17.88 26.35
C ARG A 286 2.90 19.23 26.96
N GLU A 287 3.99 19.84 26.52
CA GLU A 287 4.38 21.16 27.02
C GLU A 287 3.53 22.30 26.45
N CYS A 288 3.02 22.12 25.23
CA CYS A 288 2.04 23.04 24.64
C CYS A 288 0.62 22.82 25.17
N GLU A 289 0.31 21.64 25.73
CA GLU A 289 -0.92 21.38 26.49
C GLU A 289 -0.88 22.09 27.84
N SER A 290 0.22 22.01 28.58
CA SER A 290 0.37 22.68 29.88
C SER A 290 0.42 24.21 29.81
N SER A 291 0.52 24.80 28.62
CA SER A 291 0.45 26.25 28.39
C SER A 291 -0.94 26.75 27.97
N ASN A 292 -1.92 25.85 27.86
CA ASN A 292 -3.32 26.17 27.53
C ASN A 292 -4.29 26.01 28.73
N ASP A 293 -3.75 25.80 29.94
CA ASP A 293 -4.48 25.92 31.22
C ASP A 293 -4.26 27.32 31.84
#